data_AF-A0A0C1JPQ2-F1
#
_entry.id   AF-A0A0C1JPQ2-F1
#
_cell.length_a   1.000
_cell.length_b   1.000
_cell.length_c   1.000
_cell.angle_alpha   90.00
_cell.angle_beta   90.00
_cell.angle_gamma   90.00
#
_symmetry.space_group_name_H-M   'P 1'
#
loop_
_entity.id
_entity.type
_entity.pdbx_description
1 polymer ?
#
loop_
_entity_poly.entity_id
_entity_poly.type
_entity_poly.pdbx_seq_one_letter_code
_entity_poly.pdbx_strand_id
1 'polypeptide(L)' 'MVFDSSGVKVYVEGEWKVRQHGKAKRRIWRKIHLAICQDLHEIILSELTKSNKADDAANQMILQATNYLWRWHR' A
#
# COMPACT_ATOMS: atom_id res chain seq x y z
N MET A 1 12.84 27.32 1.99
CA MET A 1 12.27 27.54 0.65
C MET A 1 13.43 27.57 -0.34
N VAL A 2 13.54 26.52 -1.17
CA VAL A 2 14.64 26.38 -2.16
C VAL A 2 14.06 26.59 -3.54
N PHE A 3 14.72 27.43 -4.33
CA PHE A 3 14.37 27.68 -5.72
C PHE A 3 15.57 27.27 -6.57
N ASP A 4 15.31 26.51 -7.62
CA ASP A 4 16.27 26.27 -8.69
C ASP A 4 16.20 27.45 -9.69
N SER A 5 17.31 27.76 -10.35
CA SER A 5 17.46 28.68 -11.49
C SER A 5 16.39 28.55 -12.60
N SER A 6 15.68 27.42 -12.69
CA SER A 6 14.54 27.18 -13.59
C SER A 6 13.24 27.87 -13.13
N GLY A 7 13.20 28.47 -11.94
CA GLY A 7 11.98 29.03 -11.35
C GLY A 7 11.03 27.96 -10.80
N VAL A 8 11.42 26.68 -10.81
CA VAL A 8 10.65 25.59 -10.23
C VAL A 8 10.76 25.64 -8.71
N LYS A 9 9.62 25.80 -8.06
CA LYS A 9 9.51 25.77 -6.61
C LYS A 9 9.43 24.32 -6.13
N VAL A 10 10.54 23.80 -5.63
CA VAL A 10 10.61 22.45 -5.06
C VAL A 10 10.19 22.51 -3.60
N TYR A 11 9.00 21.97 -3.32
CA TYR A 11 8.55 21.77 -1.94
C TYR A 11 9.21 20.51 -1.37
N VAL A 12 9.85 20.63 -0.22
CA VAL A 12 10.27 19.48 0.57
C VAL A 12 9.05 18.68 1.05
N GLU A 13 9.22 17.38 1.31
CA GLU A 13 8.13 16.45 1.65
C GLU A 13 7.18 17.02 2.71
N GLY A 14 7.71 17.63 3.77
CA GLY A 14 6.92 18.22 4.85
C GLY A 14 6.04 19.40 4.41
N GLU A 15 6.57 20.31 3.58
CA GLU A 15 5.83 21.48 3.12
C GLU A 15 4.73 21.10 2.12
N TRP A 16 5.02 20.21 1.17
CA TRP A 16 4.01 19.73 0.22
C TRP A 16 2.88 18.99 0.93
N LYS A 17 3.23 18.09 1.86
CA LYS A 17 2.28 17.24 2.57
C LYS A 17 1.37 18.03 3.51
N VAL A 18 1.87 19.07 4.16
CA VAL A 18 1.06 19.99 4.99
C VAL A 18 0.15 20.86 4.14
N ARG A 19 0.61 21.32 2.97
CA ARG A 19 -0.25 22.09 2.05
C ARG A 19 -1.40 21.25 1.48
N GLN A 20 -1.12 20.01 1.07
CA GLN A 20 -2.13 19.14 0.46
C GLN A 20 -3.13 18.56 1.48
N HIS A 21 -2.67 18.27 2.70
CA HIS A 21 -3.48 17.50 3.66
C HIS A 21 -3.63 18.15 5.04
N GLY A 22 -3.18 19.40 5.20
CA GLY A 22 -3.17 20.09 6.49
C GLY A 22 -2.14 19.54 7.48
N LYS A 23 -2.11 20.12 8.69
CA LYS A 23 -1.22 19.69 9.77
C LYS A 23 -1.74 18.37 10.35
N ALA A 24 -1.16 17.25 9.94
CA ALA A 24 -1.66 15.91 10.29
C ALA A 24 -1.25 15.47 11.71
N LYS A 25 -2.11 14.68 12.37
CA LYS A 25 -1.70 13.78 13.47
C LYS A 25 -0.68 12.75 12.96
N ARG A 26 0.15 12.19 13.87
CA ARG A 26 1.20 11.20 13.54
C ARG A 26 0.64 10.07 12.66
N ARG A 27 1.14 9.97 11.43
CA ARG A 27 0.79 8.88 10.50
C ARG A 27 1.68 7.68 10.79
N ILE A 28 1.09 6.49 10.76
CA ILE A 28 1.81 5.21 10.86
C ILE A 28 1.71 4.50 9.52
N TRP A 29 2.83 3.96 9.06
CA TRP A 29 2.83 3.06 7.91
C TRP A 29 2.10 1.77 8.29
N ARG A 30 1.34 1.23 7.33
CA ARG A 30 0.70 -0.08 7.39
C ARG A 30 1.11 -0.88 6.16
N LYS A 31 1.18 -2.19 6.31
CA LYS A 31 1.45 -3.10 5.20
C LYS A 31 0.11 -3.55 4.63
N ILE A 32 -0.02 -3.51 3.31
CA ILE A 32 -1.17 -4.03 2.60
C ILE A 32 -0.71 -5.26 1.82
N HIS A 33 -1.37 -6.39 2.07
CA HIS A 33 -1.16 -7.62 1.33
C HIS A 33 -2.30 -7.73 0.34
N LEU A 34 -1.99 -7.93 -0.94
CA LEU A 34 -2.97 -8.04 -2.04
C LEU A 34 -2.73 -9.35 -2.77
N ALA A 35 -3.80 -10.10 -3.04
CA ALA A 35 -3.78 -11.28 -3.89
C ALA A 35 -4.60 -10.97 -5.15
N ILE A 36 -3.98 -11.17 -6.31
CA ILE A 36 -4.55 -10.84 -7.61
C ILE A 36 -4.68 -12.14 -8.41
N CYS A 37 -5.84 -12.36 -9.02
CA CYS A 37 -6.06 -13.44 -9.97
C CYS A 37 -5.64 -12.98 -11.36
N GLN A 38 -4.73 -13.71 -12.01
CA GLN A 38 -4.24 -13.37 -13.34
C GLN A 38 -5.33 -13.53 -14.42
N ASP A 39 -6.22 -14.52 -14.29
CA ASP A 39 -7.22 -14.80 -15.32
C ASP A 39 -8.34 -13.75 -15.34
N LEU A 40 -8.76 -13.30 -14.16
CA LEU A 40 -9.82 -12.29 -14.01
C LEU A 40 -9.28 -10.86 -14.00
N HIS A 41 -7.96 -10.68 -13.81
CA HIS A 41 -7.33 -9.38 -13.54
C HIS A 41 -7.96 -8.63 -12.36
N GLU A 42 -8.51 -9.37 -11.40
CA GLU A 42 -9.21 -8.84 -10.22
C GLU A 42 -8.46 -9.15 -8.93
N ILE A 43 -8.66 -8.30 -7.92
CA ILE A 43 -8.17 -8.53 -6.56
C ILE A 43 -9.12 -9.51 -5.86
N ILE A 44 -8.62 -10.69 -5.55
CA ILE A 44 -9.40 -11.77 -4.90
C ILE A 44 -9.31 -11.73 -3.38
N LEU A 45 -8.27 -11.10 -2.81
CA LEU A 45 -8.13 -10.95 -1.37
C LEU A 45 -7.28 -9.72 -1.03
N SER A 46 -7.60 -9.06 0.09
CA SER A 46 -6.78 -7.98 0.65
C SER A 46 -6.75 -8.06 2.18
N GLU A 47 -5.56 -7.86 2.77
CA GLU A 47 -5.38 -7.78 4.22
C GLU A 47 -4.51 -6.56 4.58
N LEU A 48 -4.99 -5.74 5.53
CA LEU A 48 -4.24 -4.59 6.05
C LEU A 48 -3.64 -4.93 7.42
N THR A 49 -2.32 -4.86 7.54
CA THR A 49 -1.59 -5.20 8.75
C THR A 49 -0.81 -4.00 9.30
N LYS A 50 -0.45 -4.07 10.59
CA LYS A 50 0.42 -3.06 11.20
C LYS A 50 1.83 -3.18 10.61
N SER A 51 2.57 -2.08 10.57
CA SER A 51 3.95 -2.05 10.02
C SER A 51 4.93 -3.00 10.71
N ASN A 52 4.69 -3.34 11.98
CA ASN A 52 5.53 -4.26 12.75
C ASN A 52 5.16 -5.75 12.58
N LYS A 53 4.13 -6.08 11.80
CA LYS A 53 3.80 -7.48 11.51
C LYS A 53 4.82 -8.01 10.49
N ALA A 54 5.42 -9.17 10.79
CA ALA A 54 6.32 -9.86 9.89
C ALA A 54 5.55 -10.43 8.68
N ASP A 55 6.22 -10.54 7.54
CA ASP A 55 5.55 -10.86 6.27
C ASP A 55 5.11 -12.33 6.19
N ASP A 56 5.75 -13.21 6.95
CA ASP A 56 5.34 -14.60 7.19
C ASP A 56 3.95 -14.71 7.84
N ALA A 57 3.54 -13.70 8.62
CA ALA A 57 2.21 -13.65 9.20
C ALA A 57 1.10 -13.34 8.18
N ALA A 58 1.45 -13.08 6.90
CA ALA A 58 0.52 -13.04 5.77
C ALA A 58 0.30 -14.43 5.12
N ASN A 59 0.93 -15.50 5.63
CA ASN A 59 0.77 -16.86 5.11
C ASN A 59 -0.69 -17.32 5.05
N GLN A 60 -1.55 -16.89 5.99
CA GLN A 60 -2.98 -17.21 5.97
C GLN A 60 -3.69 -16.62 4.75
N MET A 61 -3.35 -15.39 4.38
CA MET A 61 -3.88 -14.74 3.19
C MET A 61 -3.44 -15.46 1.91
N ILE A 62 -2.18 -15.89 1.82
CA ILE A 62 -1.67 -16.65 0.67
C ILE A 62 -2.40 -17.99 0.53
N LEU A 63 -2.60 -18.72 1.64
CA LEU A 63 -3.36 -19.98 1.64
C LEU A 63 -4.81 -19.78 1.18
N GLN A 64 -5.49 -18.74 1.66
CA GLN A 64 -6.85 -18.42 1.26
C GLN A 64 -6.96 -18.07 -0.23
N ALA A 65 -6.05 -17.23 -0.73
CA ALA A 65 -5.98 -16.89 -2.15
C ALA A 65 -5.73 -18.13 -3.02
N THR A 66 -4.82 -19.01 -2.59
CA THR A 66 -4.48 -20.24 -3.30
C THR A 66 -5.70 -21.18 -3.36
N ASN A 67 -6.40 -21.39 -2.24
CA ASN A 67 -7.62 -22.20 -2.19
C ASN A 67 -8.75 -21.64 -3.07
N TYR A 68 -8.87 -20.31 -3.14
CA TYR A 68 -9.84 -19.66 -4.02
C TYR A 68 -9.53 -20.01 -5.48
N LEU A 69 -8.29 -19.80 -5.93
CA LEU A 69 -7.85 -20.11 -7.29
C LEU A 69 -8.06 -21.60 -7.65
N TRP A 70 -7.64 -22.52 -6.79
CA TRP A 70 -7.82 -23.96 -7.03
C TRP A 70 -9.28 -24.40 -7.13
N ARG A 71 -10.21 -23.69 -6.48
CA ARG A 71 -11.64 -23.99 -6.59
C ARG A 71 -12.24 -23.57 -7.94
N TRP A 72 -11.68 -22.55 -8.59
CA TRP A 72 -12.17 -22.05 -9.88
C TRP A 72 -11.60 -22.78 -11.10
N HIS A 73 -10.44 -23.44 -10.97
CA HIS A 73 -9.81 -24.23 -12.04
C HIS A 73 -10.20 -25.72 -12.07
N ARG A 74 -11.23 -26.14 -11.33
CA ARG A 74 -11.77 -27.51 -11.37
C ARG A 74 -13.16 -27.54 -11.98
#